data_AF-A0AAD9C765-F1
#
_entry.id   AF-A0AAD9C765-F1
#
_cell.length_a   1.000
_cell.length_b   1.000
_cell.length_c   1.000
_cell.angle_alpha   90.00
_cell.angle_beta   90.00
_cell.angle_gamma   90.00
#
_symmetry.space_group_name_H-M   'P 1'
#
loop_
_entity.id
_entity.type
_entity.pdbx_description
1 polymer ?
#
loop_
_entity_poly.entity_id
_entity_poly.type
_entity_poly.pdbx_seq_one_letter_code
_entity_poly.pdbx_strand_id
1 'polypeptide(L)'
;MPSPSRPSHSAGSAQTLHPSSPRPSLFSYLPLAAAGDNMQNDHTFLYFAYGSNLLMERLQLKNPSATVHCLARLKNYKLMFGNYQGLASDRWHGGVATIEHSPGDEVWGVVWRMSLSDLESLDSQENVTLAAYSPVELSVKTKQREINCRT
;
A
#
# COMPACT_ATOMS: atom_id res chain seq x y z
N MET A 1 35.08 -39.74 38.08
CA MET A 1 33.91 -39.37 38.90
C MET A 1 32.67 -39.51 38.02
N PRO A 2 31.63 -40.23 38.49
CA PRO A 2 30.49 -40.69 37.69
C PRO A 2 29.43 -39.61 37.45
N SER A 3 28.62 -39.84 36.41
CA SER A 3 27.44 -39.08 36.00
C SER A 3 26.36 -38.99 37.10
N PRO A 4 25.55 -37.93 37.13
CA PRO A 4 24.21 -37.99 37.68
C PRO A 4 23.16 -38.14 36.57
N SER A 5 22.45 -39.25 36.64
CA SER A 5 21.21 -39.58 35.96
C SER A 5 20.09 -38.59 36.31
N ARG A 6 19.29 -38.19 35.32
CA ARG A 6 18.04 -37.43 35.55
C ARG A 6 16.83 -38.32 35.24
N PRO A 7 15.85 -38.41 36.14
CA PRO A 7 14.72 -39.32 36.00
C PRO A 7 13.63 -38.80 35.07
N SER A 8 12.97 -39.75 34.41
CA SER A 8 11.69 -39.63 33.72
C SER A 8 10.53 -39.62 34.70
N HIS A 9 9.51 -38.78 34.48
CA HIS A 9 8.14 -39.11 34.87
C HIS A 9 7.12 -38.53 33.88
N SER A 10 6.15 -39.38 33.60
CA SER A 10 5.06 -39.31 32.64
C SER A 10 3.74 -38.83 33.26
N ALA A 11 2.81 -38.48 32.36
CA ALA A 11 1.37 -38.69 32.44
C ALA A 11 0.47 -37.56 33.00
N GLY A 12 -0.67 -37.37 32.30
CA GLY A 12 -1.78 -36.48 32.64
C GLY A 12 -2.38 -35.83 31.38
N SER A 13 -2.97 -36.61 30.46
CA SER A 13 -4.42 -36.91 30.37
C SER A 13 -5.23 -35.87 29.59
N ALA A 14 -5.83 -36.34 28.50
CA ALA A 14 -6.73 -35.65 27.59
C ALA A 14 -8.12 -35.40 28.20
N GLN A 15 -8.84 -34.38 27.72
CA GLN A 15 -10.26 -34.47 27.32
C GLN A 15 -10.76 -33.19 26.63
N THR A 16 -11.85 -33.37 25.89
CA THR A 16 -12.25 -32.71 24.64
C THR A 16 -13.60 -31.97 24.83
N LEU A 17 -13.95 -31.06 23.90
CA LEU A 17 -15.30 -30.86 23.26
C LEU A 17 -15.81 -29.40 23.19
N HIS A 18 -15.92 -28.88 21.96
CA HIS A 18 -16.86 -27.85 21.45
C HIS A 18 -18.30 -28.44 21.36
N PRO A 19 -19.34 -27.74 20.85
CA PRO A 19 -19.78 -26.34 20.91
C PRO A 19 -21.27 -26.22 21.34
N SER A 20 -21.81 -25.01 21.52
CA SER A 20 -23.28 -24.82 21.48
C SER A 20 -23.70 -23.48 20.86
N SER A 21 -24.40 -23.60 19.72
CA SER A 21 -25.27 -22.58 19.15
C SER A 21 -26.70 -22.79 19.68
N PRO A 22 -27.56 -21.75 19.68
CA PRO A 22 -28.72 -21.82 18.80
C PRO A 22 -29.11 -20.47 18.13
N ARG A 23 -29.62 -20.56 16.89
CA ARG A 23 -30.52 -19.58 16.23
C ARG A 23 -31.93 -20.24 16.16
N PRO A 24 -33.05 -19.61 15.72
CA PRO A 24 -33.25 -18.28 15.09
C PRO A 24 -34.48 -17.49 15.62
N SER A 25 -34.69 -16.24 15.18
CA SER A 25 -36.03 -15.62 15.19
C SER A 25 -36.33 -14.96 13.85
N LEU A 26 -37.47 -15.33 13.28
CA LEU A 26 -38.05 -14.93 12.01
C LEU A 26 -38.61 -13.50 12.09
N PHE A 27 -38.16 -12.61 11.20
CA PHE A 27 -39.00 -11.51 10.70
C PHE A 27 -38.77 -11.36 9.19
N SER A 28 -39.76 -11.89 8.46
CA SER A 28 -40.30 -11.48 7.14
C SER A 28 -39.42 -10.80 6.08
N TYR A 29 -39.30 -11.49 4.93
CA TYR A 29 -39.15 -10.95 3.56
C TYR A 29 -40.42 -10.13 3.18
N LEU A 30 -40.48 -9.03 2.40
CA LEU A 30 -40.00 -8.66 1.03
C LEU A 30 -40.26 -7.11 0.80
N PRO A 31 -39.96 -6.46 -0.34
CA PRO A 31 -39.16 -5.23 -0.42
C PRO A 31 -39.87 -4.00 -1.05
N LEU A 32 -39.26 -2.81 -0.95
CA LEU A 32 -39.53 -1.72 -1.89
C LEU A 32 -38.23 -0.99 -2.28
N ALA A 33 -38.12 -0.75 -3.58
CA ALA A 33 -36.92 -0.43 -4.35
C ALA A 33 -36.16 0.86 -3.98
N ALA A 34 -34.84 0.72 -4.08
CA ALA A 34 -33.89 1.59 -4.80
C ALA A 34 -33.84 3.09 -4.46
N ALA A 35 -32.88 3.46 -3.60
CA ALA A 35 -31.88 4.44 -3.98
C ALA A 35 -30.54 3.69 -4.01
N GLY A 36 -29.87 3.67 -5.15
CA GLY A 36 -28.69 2.84 -5.40
C GLY A 36 -27.53 3.22 -4.49
N ASP A 37 -27.35 2.44 -3.43
CA ASP A 37 -26.02 2.24 -2.88
C ASP A 37 -25.27 1.38 -3.89
N ASN A 38 -24.50 2.03 -4.75
CA ASN A 38 -23.46 1.36 -5.53
C ASN A 38 -22.48 0.74 -4.52
N MET A 39 -22.72 -0.50 -4.13
CA MET A 39 -21.66 -1.41 -3.70
C MET A 39 -20.75 -1.68 -4.92
N GLN A 40 -20.03 -0.65 -5.38
CA GLN A 40 -18.78 -0.86 -6.08
C GLN A 40 -17.82 -1.34 -5.00
N ASN A 41 -17.42 -2.60 -5.08
CA ASN A 41 -16.29 -3.08 -4.29
C ASN A 41 -15.14 -2.08 -4.45
N ASP A 42 -14.78 -1.43 -3.34
CA ASP A 42 -13.71 -0.43 -3.19
C ASP A 42 -12.33 -1.05 -3.46
N HIS A 43 -12.12 -1.51 -4.69
CA HIS A 43 -10.85 -2.01 -5.20
C HIS A 43 -9.96 -0.83 -5.54
N THR A 44 -9.57 -0.05 -4.53
CA THR A 44 -8.67 1.08 -4.67
C THR A 44 -7.41 0.90 -3.83
N PHE A 45 -6.34 1.56 -4.23
CA PHE A 45 -5.08 1.63 -3.49
C PHE A 45 -4.62 3.08 -3.33
N LEU A 46 -3.70 3.29 -2.38
CA LEU A 46 -3.08 4.58 -2.13
C LEU A 46 -1.68 4.61 -2.73
N TYR A 47 -1.41 5.62 -3.55
CA TYR A 47 -0.13 5.86 -4.21
C TYR A 47 0.45 7.20 -3.75
N PHE A 48 1.67 7.19 -3.23
CA PHE A 48 2.39 8.41 -2.82
C PHE A 48 3.30 8.87 -3.95
N ALA A 49 3.00 10.04 -4.51
CA ALA A 49 3.83 10.68 -5.54
C ALA A 49 4.67 11.80 -4.92
N TYR A 50 5.97 11.80 -5.24
CA TYR A 50 6.93 12.85 -4.85
C TYR A 50 7.69 13.45 -6.04
N GLY A 51 7.42 12.96 -7.26
CA GLY A 51 8.08 13.39 -8.49
C GLY A 51 7.08 13.98 -9.48
N SER A 52 7.24 13.63 -10.75
CA SER A 52 6.42 14.21 -11.81
C SER A 52 4.93 13.90 -11.73
N ASN A 53 4.54 12.83 -11.04
CA ASN A 53 3.13 12.49 -10.79
C ASN A 53 2.48 13.37 -9.71
N LEU A 54 3.17 14.41 -9.22
CA LEU A 54 2.55 15.51 -8.49
C LEU A 54 1.58 16.32 -9.38
N LEU A 55 1.81 16.35 -10.70
CA LEU A 55 0.94 17.01 -11.65
C LEU A 55 -0.23 16.09 -12.03
N MET A 56 -1.45 16.52 -11.72
CA MET A 56 -2.68 15.75 -11.93
C MET A 56 -2.87 15.38 -13.41
N GLU A 57 -2.74 16.35 -14.30
CA GLU A 57 -2.97 16.20 -15.73
C GLU A 57 -2.07 15.11 -16.29
N ARG A 58 -0.80 15.09 -15.86
CA ARG A 58 0.17 14.08 -16.29
C ARG A 58 -0.20 12.69 -15.79
N LEU A 59 -0.56 12.55 -14.52
CA LEU A 59 -0.91 11.24 -13.94
C LEU A 59 -2.19 10.68 -14.60
N GLN A 60 -3.20 11.53 -14.79
CA GLN A 60 -4.50 11.13 -15.33
C GLN A 60 -4.47 10.78 -16.82
N LEU A 61 -3.47 11.22 -17.60
CA LEU A 61 -3.30 10.83 -19.01
C LEU A 61 -3.32 9.31 -19.21
N LYS A 62 -2.79 8.56 -18.25
CA LYS A 62 -2.73 7.08 -18.30
C LYS A 62 -3.40 6.40 -17.11
N ASN A 63 -3.78 7.16 -16.08
CA ASN A 63 -4.44 6.64 -14.88
C ASN A 63 -5.67 7.51 -14.53
N PRO A 64 -6.74 7.44 -15.35
CA PRO A 64 -7.86 8.38 -15.27
C PRO A 64 -8.66 8.26 -13.96
N SER A 65 -8.52 7.16 -13.21
CA SER A 65 -9.19 7.02 -11.90
C SER A 65 -8.51 7.79 -10.76
N ALA A 66 -7.31 8.35 -11.00
CA ALA A 66 -6.54 9.02 -9.96
C ALA A 66 -7.26 10.25 -9.41
N THR A 67 -7.51 10.24 -8.11
CA THR A 67 -8.10 11.36 -7.36
C THR A 67 -7.20 11.74 -6.20
N VAL A 68 -7.09 13.05 -5.92
CA VAL A 68 -6.28 13.52 -4.79
C VAL A 68 -6.92 13.02 -3.49
N HIS A 69 -6.16 12.28 -2.69
CA HIS A 69 -6.60 11.85 -1.36
C HIS A 69 -6.18 12.87 -0.30
N CYS A 70 -4.88 13.19 -0.22
CA CYS A 70 -4.35 14.20 0.70
C CYS A 70 -2.90 14.58 0.37
N LEU A 71 -2.39 15.63 1.03
CA LEU A 71 -0.96 15.88 1.13
C LEU A 71 -0.38 15.05 2.28
N ALA A 72 0.81 14.48 2.06
CA ALA A 72 1.50 13.70 3.08
C ALA A 72 3.00 13.96 3.04
N ARG A 73 3.67 13.56 4.13
CA ARG A 73 5.10 13.70 4.29
C ARG A 73 5.73 12.36 4.68
N LEU A 74 6.73 11.97 3.92
CA LEU A 74 7.59 10.83 4.20
C LEU A 74 8.78 11.30 5.06
N LYS A 75 8.98 10.66 6.21
CA LYS A 75 10.07 10.98 7.15
C LYS A 75 11.28 10.10 6.95
N ASN A 76 12.47 10.64 7.24
CA ASN A 76 13.76 9.96 7.15
C ASN A 76 14.13 9.59 5.71
N TYR A 77 13.69 10.39 4.74
CA TYR A 77 14.06 10.28 3.34
C TYR A 77 14.37 11.66 2.79
N LYS A 78 15.28 11.70 1.82
CA LYS A 78 15.59 12.90 1.03
C LYS A 78 15.23 12.67 -0.43
N LEU A 79 14.76 13.72 -1.10
CA LEU A 79 14.51 13.70 -2.54
C LEU A 79 15.85 13.84 -3.29
N MET A 80 16.07 12.95 -4.25
CA MET A 80 17.24 12.95 -5.12
C MET A 80 16.81 12.96 -6.58
N PHE A 81 17.69 13.41 -7.46
CA PHE A 81 17.53 13.28 -8.91
C PHE A 81 18.69 12.47 -9.44
N GLY A 82 18.38 11.37 -10.14
CA GLY A 82 19.39 10.41 -10.58
C GLY A 82 19.06 9.79 -11.93
N ASN A 83 20.10 9.21 -12.54
CA ASN A 83 20.01 8.48 -13.78
C ASN A 83 20.05 6.98 -13.46
N TYR A 84 19.10 6.21 -13.98
CA TYR A 84 19.15 4.76 -13.85
C TYR A 84 20.37 4.23 -14.61
N GLN A 85 21.25 3.50 -13.92
CA GLN A 85 22.51 2.98 -14.49
C GLN A 85 23.42 4.06 -15.12
N GLY A 86 23.30 5.33 -14.68
CA GLY A 86 24.08 6.44 -15.23
C GLY A 86 23.59 6.95 -16.60
N LEU A 87 22.56 6.33 -17.19
CA LEU A 87 21.96 6.75 -18.45
C LEU A 87 20.87 7.79 -18.19
N ALA A 88 20.94 8.91 -18.91
CA ALA A 88 19.87 9.89 -18.89
C ALA A 88 18.57 9.24 -19.35
N SER A 89 17.45 9.59 -18.71
CA SER A 89 16.15 9.11 -19.17
C SER A 89 15.87 9.68 -20.56
N ASP A 90 15.60 8.82 -21.55
CA ASP A 90 15.20 9.28 -22.90
C ASP A 90 13.91 10.12 -22.86
N ARG A 91 13.04 9.87 -21.87
CA ARG A 91 11.79 10.60 -21.69
C ARG A 91 11.99 11.98 -21.04
N TRP A 92 12.94 12.09 -20.11
CA TRP A 92 13.18 13.31 -19.32
C TRP A 92 14.40 14.10 -19.78
N HIS A 93 15.24 13.52 -20.63
CA HIS A 93 16.54 14.02 -21.04
C HIS A 93 17.41 14.50 -19.85
N GLY A 94 17.30 13.79 -18.71
CA GLY A 94 17.94 14.15 -17.45
C GLY A 94 17.60 13.19 -16.31
N GLY A 95 17.97 13.59 -15.10
CA GLY A 95 17.74 12.81 -13.88
C GLY A 95 16.27 12.78 -13.48
N VAL A 96 15.80 11.60 -13.07
CA VAL A 96 14.44 11.38 -12.56
C VAL A 96 14.42 11.44 -11.04
N ALA A 97 13.28 11.85 -10.48
CA ALA A 97 13.09 11.92 -9.03
C ALA A 97 13.15 10.50 -8.41
N THR A 98 13.88 10.37 -7.32
CA THR A 98 13.95 9.17 -6.47
C THR A 98 14.11 9.58 -5.01
N ILE A 99 14.02 8.64 -4.09
CA ILE A 99 14.18 8.89 -2.65
C ILE A 99 15.24 7.97 -2.06
N GLU A 100 16.04 8.51 -1.14
CA GLU A 100 17.05 7.76 -0.39
C GLU A 100 16.81 7.93 1.10
N HIS A 101 17.03 6.86 1.88
CA HIS A 101 16.93 6.94 3.33
C HIS A 101 17.95 7.94 3.88
N SER A 102 17.47 8.92 4.64
CA SER A 102 18.25 10.01 5.21
C SER A 102 17.61 10.48 6.52
N PRO A 103 18.10 10.02 7.69
CA PRO A 103 17.50 10.35 8.98
C PRO A 103 17.41 11.86 9.22
N GLY A 104 16.24 12.33 9.66
CA GLY A 104 15.98 13.75 9.92
C GLY A 104 15.48 14.56 8.71
N ASP A 105 15.67 14.06 7.48
CA ASP A 105 15.10 14.66 6.28
C ASP A 105 13.63 14.26 6.06
N GLU A 106 12.97 15.00 5.18
CA GLU A 106 11.59 14.76 4.80
C GLU A 106 11.31 15.04 3.33
N VAL A 107 10.41 14.24 2.75
CA VAL A 107 9.88 14.43 1.40
C VAL A 107 8.38 14.67 1.48
N TRP A 108 7.93 15.80 0.92
CA TRP A 108 6.52 16.10 0.76
C TRP A 108 6.00 15.55 -0.56
N GLY A 109 4.74 15.11 -0.56
CA GLY A 109 4.11 14.59 -1.75
C GLY A 109 2.58 14.58 -1.69
N VAL A 110 1.99 14.08 -2.76
CA VAL A 110 0.55 13.87 -2.89
C VAL A 110 0.25 12.39 -2.76
N VAL A 111 -0.73 12.06 -1.92
CA VAL A 111 -1.34 10.73 -1.90
C VAL A 111 -2.52 10.74 -2.85
N TRP A 112 -2.48 9.85 -3.82
CA TRP A 112 -3.53 9.58 -4.78
C TRP A 112 -4.32 8.35 -4.35
N ARG A 113 -5.65 8.40 -4.51
CA ARG A 113 -6.49 7.21 -4.51
C ARG A 113 -6.75 6.80 -5.95
N MET A 114 -6.49 5.54 -6.25
CA MET A 114 -6.57 4.98 -7.61
C MET A 114 -7.28 3.65 -7.60
N SER A 115 -8.02 3.33 -8.67
CA SER A 115 -8.60 2.01 -8.90
C SER A 115 -7.50 0.98 -9.16
N LEU A 116 -7.66 -0.25 -8.68
CA LEU A 116 -6.76 -1.37 -9.00
C LEU A 116 -6.66 -1.65 -10.51
N SER A 117 -7.65 -1.22 -11.31
CA SER A 117 -7.58 -1.28 -12.77
C SER A 117 -6.43 -0.47 -13.36
N ASP A 118 -5.98 0.58 -12.67
CA ASP A 118 -4.90 1.46 -13.13
C ASP A 118 -3.52 0.98 -12.65
N LEU A 119 -3.46 -0.09 -11.86
CA LEU A 119 -2.20 -0.57 -11.27
C LEU A 119 -1.18 -1.00 -12.32
N GLU A 120 -1.61 -1.78 -13.33
CA GLU A 120 -0.74 -2.22 -14.42
C GLU A 120 -0.25 -1.02 -15.27
N SER A 121 -1.12 -0.05 -15.51
CA SER A 121 -0.77 1.18 -16.23
C SER A 121 0.27 2.00 -15.46
N LEU A 122 0.12 2.11 -14.14
CA LEU A 122 1.06 2.80 -13.26
C LEU A 122 2.43 2.10 -13.27
N ASP A 123 2.47 0.77 -13.10
CA ASP A 123 3.71 0.00 -13.10
C ASP A 123 4.47 0.09 -14.44
N SER A 124 3.72 0.12 -15.55
CA SER A 124 4.29 0.36 -16.88
C SER A 124 4.90 1.76 -17.02
N GLN A 125 4.28 2.78 -16.41
CA GLN A 125 4.77 4.17 -16.46
C GLN A 125 6.02 4.42 -15.63
N GLU A 126 6.11 3.78 -14.47
CA GLU A 126 7.26 3.86 -13.56
C GLU A 126 8.43 2.95 -14.02
N ASN A 127 8.29 2.27 -15.16
CA ASN A 127 9.30 1.36 -15.72
C ASN A 127 9.71 0.23 -14.76
N VAL A 128 8.75 -0.32 -14.00
CA VAL A 128 8.96 -1.47 -13.09
C VAL A 128 9.57 -2.66 -13.85
N THR A 129 9.22 -2.82 -15.14
CA THR A 129 9.70 -3.91 -16.02
C THR A 129 11.22 -3.87 -16.31
N LEU A 130 11.91 -2.75 -16.07
CA LEU A 130 13.37 -2.62 -16.24
C LEU A 130 14.15 -2.74 -14.91
N ALA A 131 13.48 -3.16 -13.84
CA ALA A 131 14.00 -3.19 -12.46
C ALA A 131 14.44 -1.81 -11.92
N ALA A 132 13.98 -0.71 -12.55
CA ALA A 132 14.29 0.64 -12.12
C ALA A 132 13.54 1.05 -10.84
N TYR A 133 12.38 0.45 -10.58
CA TYR A 133 11.57 0.64 -9.37
C TYR A 133 10.93 -0.68 -8.95
N SER A 134 11.19 -1.14 -7.72
CA SER A 134 10.38 -2.18 -7.08
C SER A 134 9.33 -1.47 -6.23
N PRO A 135 8.03 -1.82 -6.32
CA PRO A 135 7.03 -1.17 -5.51
C PRO A 135 7.32 -1.35 -4.02
N VAL A 136 7.40 -0.25 -3.29
CA VAL A 136 7.60 -0.28 -1.83
C VAL A 136 6.36 0.28 -1.15
N GLU A 137 5.94 -0.36 -0.05
CA GLU A 137 4.96 0.25 0.85
C GLU A 137 5.71 1.11 1.88
N LEU A 138 5.43 2.42 1.88
CA LEU A 138 5.96 3.35 2.86
C LEU A 138 4.84 3.96 3.69
N SER A 139 5.11 4.15 4.99
CA SER A 139 4.24 4.92 5.88
C SER A 139 4.51 6.41 5.69
N VAL A 140 3.50 7.15 5.26
CA VAL A 140 3.55 8.61 5.10
C VAL A 140 2.66 9.27 6.15
N LYS A 141 3.11 10.39 6.68
CA LYS A 141 2.40 11.16 7.71
C LYS A 141 1.51 12.20 7.07
N THR A 142 0.21 12.11 7.33
CA THR A 142 -0.78 13.14 7.01
C THR A 142 -0.98 14.07 8.22
N LYS A 143 -1.88 15.06 8.10
CA LYS A 143 -2.26 15.92 9.22
C LYS A 143 -2.91 15.14 10.38
N GLN A 144 -3.59 14.02 10.10
CA GLN A 144 -4.39 13.29 11.08
C GLN A 144 -3.71 12.01 11.55
N ARG A 145 -3.04 11.29 10.65
CA ARG A 145 -2.52 9.94 10.91
C ARG A 145 -1.39 9.57 9.98
N GLU A 146 -0.77 8.44 10.24
CA GLU A 146 0.07 7.76 9.27
C GLU A 146 -0.78 6.83 8.41
N ILE A 147 -0.44 6.72 7.13
CA ILE A 147 -1.07 5.83 6.16
C ILE A 147 0.01 5.13 5.33
N ASN A 148 -0.21 3.85 5.03
CA ASN A 148 0.64 3.11 4.12
C ASN A 148 0.25 3.42 2.69
N CYS A 149 1.25 3.73 1.87
CA CYS A 149 1.08 4.02 0.45
C CYS A 149 2.10 3.22 -0.35
N ARG A 150 1.68 2.75 -1.53
CA ARG A 150 2.62 2.30 -2.57
C ARG A 150 3.41 3.52 -3.04
N THR A 151 4.70 3.33 -3.30
CA THR A 151 5.56 4.31 -3.95
C THR A 151 6.56 3.66 -4.89
#